data_AF-A0A7C3UUE7-F1
#
_entry.id   AF-A0A7C3UUE7-F1
#
_cell.length_a   1.000
_cell.length_b   1.000
_cell.length_c   1.000
_cell.angle_alpha   90.00
_cell.angle_beta   90.00
_cell.angle_gamma   90.00
#
_symmetry.space_group_name_H-M   'P 1'
#
loop_
_entity.id
_entity.type
_entity.pdbx_description
1 polymer ?
#
loop_
_entity_poly.entity_id
_entity_poly.type
_entity_poly.pdbx_seq_one_letter_code
_entity_poly.pdbx_strand_id
1 'polypeptide(L)'
;MVFILRFLIINCCIILVINHICLCEPVITPADTTNYYNRSVIIEGTVIDTYDSGKTCFLKFDSSFSAVIFSSNYKNFPRYPDDYYYRKKVKVHGVVRKYKDSPEIILDTQNQIELLEPPTNQILNEIISWEDADEYYNKIVTVEGQIVGTYLTEKVCYLNFHNNWKRYLTIKIYRHNLNKFNKNLDEYYLNKIIRVTGLIRRDNNRPVIIVKEPDQIKVVK
;
A
#
# COMPACT_ATOMS: atom_id res chain seq x y z
N MET A 1 -64.70 -22.40 31.29
CA MET A 1 -64.59 -21.14 30.52
C MET A 1 -63.11 -20.84 30.29
N VAL A 2 -62.47 -21.62 29.41
CA VAL A 2 -61.00 -21.67 29.22
C VAL A 2 -60.72 -21.42 27.74
N PHE A 3 -60.98 -20.21 27.23
CA PHE A 3 -60.73 -19.91 25.81
C PHE A 3 -60.40 -18.44 25.47
N ILE A 4 -60.04 -17.59 26.45
CA ILE A 4 -59.67 -16.18 26.18
C ILE A 4 -58.29 -15.83 26.78
N LEU A 5 -57.35 -16.77 26.78
CA LEU A 5 -55.96 -16.48 27.17
C LEU A 5 -54.94 -17.19 26.27
N ARG A 6 -55.24 -17.26 24.96
CA ARG A 6 -54.28 -17.75 23.95
C ARG A 6 -54.05 -16.81 22.78
N PHE A 7 -54.73 -15.66 22.74
CA PHE A 7 -54.61 -14.71 21.62
C PHE A 7 -53.67 -13.52 21.88
N LEU A 8 -53.15 -13.35 23.10
CA LEU A 8 -52.26 -12.23 23.43
C LEU A 8 -50.76 -12.58 23.48
N ILE A 9 -50.39 -13.86 23.35
CA ILE A 9 -48.97 -14.28 23.37
C ILE A 9 -48.41 -14.43 21.94
N ILE A 10 -49.26 -14.70 20.95
CA ILE A 10 -48.81 -14.88 19.56
C ILE A 10 -48.44 -13.54 18.90
N ASN A 11 -49.05 -12.42 19.31
CA ASN A 11 -48.69 -11.09 18.79
C ASN A 11 -47.46 -10.45 19.47
N CYS A 12 -47.00 -10.96 20.62
CA CYS A 12 -45.78 -10.45 21.24
C CYS A 12 -44.52 -11.17 20.69
N CYS A 13 -44.63 -12.46 20.36
CA CYS A 13 -43.52 -13.20 19.76
C CYS A 13 -43.29 -12.89 18.26
N ILE A 14 -44.31 -12.47 17.50
CA ILE A 14 -44.10 -12.10 16.08
C ILE A 14 -43.45 -10.70 15.95
N ILE A 15 -43.61 -9.81 16.93
CA ILE A 15 -42.97 -8.49 16.93
C ILE A 15 -41.51 -8.56 17.43
N LEU A 16 -41.12 -9.63 18.15
CA LEU A 16 -39.77 -9.79 18.71
C LEU A 16 -38.76 -10.51 17.80
N VAL A 17 -39.17 -11.05 16.66
CA VAL A 17 -38.26 -11.78 15.73
C VAL A 17 -37.75 -10.90 14.57
N ILE A 18 -38.18 -9.63 14.47
CA ILE A 18 -37.81 -8.76 13.31
C ILE A 18 -36.56 -7.88 13.58
N ASN A 19 -35.96 -7.90 14.77
CA ASN A 19 -34.85 -6.98 15.11
C ASN A 19 -33.44 -7.60 15.16
N HIS A 20 -33.23 -8.75 14.52
CA HIS A 20 -31.88 -9.23 14.21
C HIS A 20 -31.71 -9.47 12.72
N ILE A 21 -31.96 -8.44 11.91
CA ILE A 21 -31.16 -8.29 10.69
C ILE A 21 -29.74 -8.05 11.21
N CYS A 22 -28.96 -9.12 11.30
CA CYS A 22 -27.51 -9.02 11.38
C CYS A 22 -27.11 -8.28 10.11
N LEU A 23 -26.89 -6.96 10.21
CA LEU A 23 -26.38 -6.13 9.13
C LEU A 23 -24.93 -6.53 8.89
N CYS A 24 -24.74 -7.70 8.28
CA CYS A 24 -23.47 -8.06 7.68
C CYS A 24 -23.23 -7.04 6.56
N GLU A 25 -22.17 -6.26 6.67
CA GLU A 25 -21.77 -5.32 5.62
C GLU A 25 -21.62 -6.09 4.30
N PRO A 26 -22.18 -5.60 3.18
CA PRO A 26 -22.08 -6.31 1.92
C PRO A 26 -20.61 -6.40 1.49
N VAL A 27 -20.17 -7.61 1.13
CA VAL A 27 -18.87 -7.83 0.48
C VAL A 27 -19.03 -7.63 -1.02
N ILE A 28 -18.29 -6.69 -1.59
CA ILE A 28 -18.39 -6.29 -2.99
C ILE A 28 -17.03 -6.29 -3.67
N THR A 29 -17.02 -6.27 -5.00
CA THR A 29 -15.80 -6.09 -5.79
C THR A 29 -15.48 -4.61 -6.00
N PRO A 30 -14.22 -4.23 -6.30
CA PRO A 30 -13.86 -2.85 -6.63
C PRO A 30 -14.74 -2.25 -7.74
N ALA A 31 -15.03 -3.02 -8.80
CA ALA A 31 -15.85 -2.59 -9.93
C ALA A 31 -17.28 -2.18 -9.55
N ASP A 32 -17.84 -2.78 -8.49
CA ASP A 32 -19.21 -2.50 -8.05
C ASP A 32 -19.32 -1.24 -7.16
N THR A 33 -18.19 -0.66 -6.74
CA THR A 33 -18.13 0.36 -5.68
C THR A 33 -18.97 1.61 -5.98
N THR A 34 -19.13 1.98 -7.25
CA THR A 34 -19.93 3.13 -7.67
C THR A 34 -21.42 3.03 -7.29
N ASN A 35 -21.94 1.81 -7.06
CA ASN A 35 -23.31 1.56 -6.63
C ASN A 35 -23.53 1.75 -5.12
N TYR A 36 -22.46 1.98 -4.35
CA TYR A 36 -22.47 1.94 -2.88
C TYR A 36 -22.09 3.26 -2.21
N TYR A 37 -22.16 4.40 -2.90
CA TYR A 37 -21.86 5.70 -2.30
C TYR A 37 -22.63 5.95 -1.00
N ASN A 38 -21.91 6.45 0.00
CA ASN A 38 -22.38 6.74 1.35
C ASN A 38 -22.89 5.52 2.14
N ARG A 39 -22.51 4.30 1.74
CA ARG A 39 -22.80 3.06 2.49
C ARG A 39 -21.52 2.47 3.06
N SER A 40 -21.63 1.83 4.22
CA SER A 40 -20.56 0.99 4.77
C SER A 40 -20.58 -0.36 4.06
N VAL A 41 -19.42 -0.77 3.52
CA VAL A 41 -19.25 -2.01 2.76
C VAL A 41 -17.89 -2.61 3.05
N ILE A 42 -17.72 -3.87 2.65
CA ILE A 42 -16.44 -4.57 2.61
C ILE A 42 -16.04 -4.72 1.14
N ILE A 43 -14.90 -4.18 0.73
CA ILE A 43 -14.38 -4.32 -0.63
C ILE A 43 -13.27 -5.35 -0.61
N GLU A 44 -13.47 -6.47 -1.29
CA GLU A 44 -12.45 -7.50 -1.47
C GLU A 44 -11.75 -7.33 -2.81
N GLY A 45 -10.42 -7.23 -2.80
CA GLY A 45 -9.64 -7.18 -4.04
C GLY A 45 -8.14 -7.15 -3.83
N THR A 46 -7.40 -7.03 -4.93
CA THR A 46 -5.94 -6.95 -4.92
C THR A 46 -5.49 -5.51 -5.10
N VAL A 47 -4.54 -5.06 -4.29
CA VAL A 47 -3.90 -3.75 -4.50
C VAL A 47 -2.94 -3.85 -5.69
N ILE A 48 -3.34 -3.34 -6.85
CA ILE A 48 -2.57 -3.45 -8.09
C ILE A 48 -1.50 -2.35 -8.25
N ASP A 49 -1.68 -1.22 -7.58
CA ASP A 49 -0.77 -0.08 -7.60
C ASP A 49 -0.86 0.73 -6.30
N THR A 50 0.22 1.41 -5.95
CA THR A 50 0.29 2.26 -4.77
C THR A 50 1.05 3.55 -5.03
N TYR A 51 0.62 4.63 -4.39
CA TYR A 51 1.28 5.93 -4.50
C TYR A 51 1.28 6.64 -3.15
N ASP A 52 2.49 6.92 -2.63
CA ASP A 52 2.68 7.76 -1.46
C ASP A 52 3.20 9.14 -1.87
N SER A 53 2.40 10.17 -1.57
CA SER A 53 2.75 11.57 -1.81
C SER A 53 3.56 12.20 -0.67
N GLY A 54 3.71 11.50 0.45
CA GLY A 54 4.16 12.02 1.74
C GLY A 54 3.05 12.68 2.57
N LYS A 55 1.88 12.95 1.98
CA LYS A 55 0.68 13.46 2.67
C LYS A 55 -0.45 12.44 2.72
N THR A 56 -0.51 11.59 1.71
CA THR A 56 -1.55 10.61 1.47
C THR A 56 -0.93 9.43 0.73
N CYS A 57 -1.26 8.23 1.20
CA CYS A 57 -0.94 6.95 0.59
C CYS A 57 -2.22 6.39 -0.04
N PHE A 58 -2.16 6.15 -1.35
CA PHE A 58 -3.23 5.56 -2.14
C PHE A 58 -2.93 4.07 -2.38
N LEU A 59 -3.90 3.22 -2.07
CA LEU A 59 -3.92 1.80 -2.41
C LEU A 59 -4.97 1.59 -3.51
N LYS A 60 -4.51 1.39 -4.75
CA LYS A 60 -5.40 1.28 -5.92
C LYS A 60 -5.72 -0.18 -6.21
N PHE A 61 -7.00 -0.47 -6.41
CA PHE A 61 -7.47 -1.83 -6.70
C PHE A 61 -7.72 -2.03 -8.20
N ASP A 62 -8.19 -0.97 -8.88
CA ASP A 62 -8.35 -0.86 -10.32
C ASP A 62 -8.54 0.63 -10.69
N SER A 63 -9.18 0.92 -11.83
CA SER A 63 -9.55 2.28 -12.21
C SER A 63 -10.78 2.83 -11.47
N SER A 64 -11.49 1.99 -10.73
CA SER A 64 -12.80 2.27 -10.13
C SER A 64 -12.77 2.47 -8.61
N PHE A 65 -11.72 2.05 -7.91
CA PHE A 65 -11.65 2.20 -6.46
C PHE A 65 -10.22 2.39 -5.90
N SER A 66 -10.11 3.22 -4.87
CA SER A 66 -8.90 3.36 -4.06
C SER A 66 -9.21 3.40 -2.56
N ALA A 67 -8.39 2.73 -1.75
CA ALA A 67 -8.34 2.97 -0.32
C ALA A 67 -7.28 4.02 -0.02
N VAL A 68 -7.56 4.93 0.92
CA VAL A 68 -6.77 6.14 1.15
C VAL A 68 -6.36 6.24 2.60
N ILE A 69 -5.07 6.36 2.86
CA ILE A 69 -4.51 6.58 4.18
C ILE A 69 -3.90 7.98 4.21
N PHE A 70 -4.37 8.85 5.11
CA PHE A 70 -3.74 10.16 5.32
C PHE A 70 -2.51 10.04 6.22
N SER A 71 -1.52 10.90 5.99
CA SER A 71 -0.26 10.97 6.76
C SER A 71 -0.46 11.08 8.27
N SER A 72 -1.52 11.76 8.72
CA SER A 72 -1.93 11.84 10.14
C SER A 72 -2.19 10.46 10.78
N ASN A 73 -2.57 9.49 9.96
CA ASN A 73 -2.92 8.13 10.39
C ASN A 73 -1.81 7.12 10.15
N TYR A 74 -0.67 7.48 9.52
CA TYR A 74 0.40 6.52 9.17
C TYR A 74 0.89 5.68 10.36
N LYS A 75 0.91 6.26 11.56
CA LYS A 75 1.28 5.57 12.81
C LYS A 75 0.36 4.39 13.18
N ASN A 76 -0.85 4.34 12.61
CA ASN A 76 -1.83 3.28 12.86
C ASN A 76 -1.72 2.12 11.86
N PHE A 77 -0.76 2.18 10.92
CA PHE A 77 -0.56 1.17 9.87
C PHE A 77 0.88 0.62 9.90
N PRO A 78 1.14 -0.50 9.21
CA PRO A 78 2.50 -1.01 9.05
C PRO A 78 3.42 0.02 8.38
N ARG A 79 4.73 -0.09 8.68
CA ARG A 79 5.75 0.78 8.08
C ARG A 79 5.69 0.67 6.55
N TYR A 80 5.64 1.82 5.88
CA TYR A 80 5.48 1.94 4.42
C TYR A 80 4.21 1.23 3.90
N PRO A 81 3.01 1.74 4.23
CA PRO A 81 1.76 1.08 3.86
C PRO A 81 1.63 0.85 2.34
N ASP A 82 2.17 1.76 1.53
CA ASP A 82 2.21 1.63 0.08
C ASP A 82 3.08 0.46 -0.42
N ASP A 83 4.20 0.12 0.23
CA ASP A 83 4.97 -1.09 -0.10
C ASP A 83 4.38 -2.32 0.58
N TYR A 84 3.86 -2.15 1.80
CA TYR A 84 3.31 -3.24 2.59
C TYR A 84 2.08 -3.85 1.94
N TYR A 85 1.14 -3.07 1.42
CA TYR A 85 -0.08 -3.60 0.83
C TYR A 85 0.02 -3.88 -0.68
N TYR A 86 1.06 -3.37 -1.35
CA TYR A 86 1.24 -3.59 -2.79
C TYR A 86 1.23 -5.08 -3.16
N ARG A 87 0.41 -5.43 -4.15
CA ARG A 87 0.14 -6.80 -4.65
C ARG A 87 -0.51 -7.77 -3.68
N LYS A 88 -0.90 -7.32 -2.49
CA LYS A 88 -1.64 -8.18 -1.55
C LYS A 88 -3.14 -8.18 -1.85
N LYS A 89 -3.76 -9.34 -1.66
CA LYS A 89 -5.22 -9.49 -1.65
C LYS A 89 -5.75 -9.13 -0.26
N VAL A 90 -6.71 -8.22 -0.20
CA VAL A 90 -7.20 -7.64 1.06
C VAL A 90 -8.71 -7.46 1.06
N LYS A 91 -9.29 -7.32 2.26
CA LYS A 91 -10.62 -6.74 2.48
C LYS A 91 -10.48 -5.34 3.06
N VAL A 92 -11.21 -4.38 2.52
CA VAL A 92 -11.24 -2.99 2.99
C VAL A 92 -12.63 -2.66 3.50
N HIS A 93 -12.72 -2.17 4.74
CA HIS A 93 -13.97 -1.88 5.43
C HIS A 93 -14.14 -0.37 5.59
N GLY A 94 -15.31 0.14 5.21
CA GLY A 94 -15.68 1.51 5.53
C GLY A 94 -16.73 2.11 4.61
N VAL A 95 -16.96 3.40 4.80
CA VAL A 95 -17.95 4.16 4.05
C VAL A 95 -17.37 4.58 2.70
N VAL A 96 -18.03 4.19 1.62
CA VAL A 96 -17.67 4.64 0.26
C VAL A 96 -17.98 6.12 0.12
N ARG A 97 -16.98 6.93 -0.20
CA ARG A 97 -17.10 8.35 -0.51
C ARG A 97 -16.77 8.61 -1.97
N LYS A 98 -17.36 9.65 -2.54
CA LYS A 98 -16.95 10.16 -3.84
C LYS A 98 -15.85 11.21 -3.61
N TYR A 99 -14.67 11.00 -4.18
CA TYR A 99 -13.62 12.01 -4.24
C TYR A 99 -13.26 12.27 -5.70
N LYS A 100 -13.44 13.52 -6.13
CA LYS A 100 -13.49 13.87 -7.56
C LYS A 100 -14.49 12.95 -8.27
N ASP A 101 -14.04 12.15 -9.23
CA ASP A 101 -14.88 11.25 -10.02
C ASP A 101 -14.70 9.76 -9.68
N SER A 102 -14.00 9.45 -8.58
CA SER A 102 -13.69 8.07 -8.20
C SER A 102 -14.18 7.75 -6.77
N PRO A 103 -14.72 6.53 -6.56
CA PRO A 103 -14.97 6.00 -5.23
C PRO A 103 -13.70 5.79 -4.40
N GLU A 104 -13.78 6.18 -3.12
CA GLU A 104 -12.71 5.98 -2.14
C GLU A 104 -13.25 5.54 -0.78
N ILE A 105 -12.45 4.77 -0.03
CA ILE A 105 -12.62 4.56 1.41
C ILE A 105 -11.41 5.16 2.12
N ILE A 106 -11.65 6.04 3.09
CA ILE A 106 -10.60 6.58 3.96
C ILE A 106 -10.37 5.60 5.11
N LEU A 107 -9.10 5.22 5.28
CA LEU A 107 -8.67 4.32 6.35
C LEU A 107 -8.03 5.13 7.47
N ASP A 108 -8.61 5.03 8.66
CA ASP A 108 -8.12 5.68 9.87
C ASP A 108 -7.29 4.73 10.74
N THR A 109 -7.61 3.43 10.69
CA THR A 109 -6.94 2.38 11.47
C THR A 109 -6.67 1.12 10.64
N GLN A 110 -5.68 0.33 11.03
CA GLN A 110 -5.34 -0.93 10.36
C GLN A 110 -6.49 -1.97 10.39
N ASN A 111 -7.40 -1.92 11.37
CA ASN A 111 -8.54 -2.85 11.44
C ASN A 111 -9.51 -2.71 10.25
N GLN A 112 -9.44 -1.61 9.51
CA GLN A 112 -10.24 -1.41 8.30
C GLN A 112 -9.64 -2.09 7.07
N ILE A 113 -8.48 -2.73 7.17
CA ILE A 113 -7.84 -3.42 6.06
C ILE A 113 -7.24 -4.76 6.52
N GLU A 114 -7.89 -5.85 6.10
CA GLU A 114 -7.52 -7.23 6.44
C GLU A 114 -6.77 -7.89 5.26
N LEU A 115 -5.65 -8.57 5.55
CA LEU A 115 -4.97 -9.40 4.54
C LEU A 115 -5.69 -10.75 4.41
N LEU A 116 -6.01 -11.15 3.19
CA LEU A 116 -6.69 -12.44 2.93
C LEU A 116 -5.73 -13.61 2.72
N GLU A 117 -4.48 -13.30 2.38
CA GLU A 117 -3.43 -14.29 2.18
C GLU A 117 -2.19 -13.84 2.96
N PRO A 118 -1.37 -14.78 3.46
CA PRO A 118 -0.09 -14.43 4.05
C PRO A 118 0.73 -13.62 3.02
N PRO A 119 1.47 -12.61 3.48
CA PRO A 119 2.18 -11.71 2.59
C PRO A 119 3.17 -12.48 1.69
N THR A 120 2.90 -12.51 0.37
CA THR A 120 3.79 -13.11 -0.64
C THR A 120 5.05 -12.27 -0.91
N ASN A 121 5.14 -11.05 -0.35
CA ASN A 121 6.39 -10.28 -0.32
C ASN A 121 7.36 -11.01 0.62
N GLN A 122 8.05 -12.02 0.08
CA GLN A 122 9.12 -12.73 0.77
C GLN A 122 10.20 -11.71 1.11
N ILE A 123 10.40 -11.44 2.39
CA ILE A 123 11.60 -10.76 2.88
C ILE A 123 12.71 -11.78 2.69
N LEU A 124 13.49 -11.62 1.62
CA LEU A 124 14.67 -12.44 1.42
C LEU A 124 15.80 -11.79 2.20
N ASN A 125 16.38 -12.54 3.13
CA ASN A 125 17.60 -12.14 3.84
C ASN A 125 18.85 -12.25 2.95
N GLU A 126 18.65 -12.21 1.63
CA GLU A 126 19.66 -12.38 0.61
C GLU A 126 20.11 -11.00 0.14
N ILE A 127 21.42 -10.90 -0.11
CA ILE A 127 22.03 -9.75 -0.77
C ILE A 127 22.22 -10.16 -2.22
N ILE A 128 21.56 -9.46 -3.14
CA ILE A 128 21.61 -9.75 -4.57
C ILE A 128 22.43 -8.68 -5.32
N SER A 129 22.88 -9.02 -6.53
CA SER A 129 23.44 -8.04 -7.46
C SER A 129 22.32 -7.15 -8.01
N TRP A 130 22.65 -5.89 -8.32
CA TRP A 130 21.75 -4.99 -9.04
C TRP A 130 21.44 -5.46 -10.46
N GLU A 131 22.28 -6.35 -11.01
CA GLU A 131 22.10 -6.96 -12.34
C GLU A 131 20.89 -7.90 -12.38
N ASP A 132 20.66 -8.63 -11.28
CA ASP A 132 19.59 -9.64 -11.18
C ASP A 132 18.26 -9.04 -10.68
N ALA A 133 18.20 -7.72 -10.44
CA ALA A 133 17.07 -7.08 -9.78
C ALA A 133 15.73 -7.29 -10.49
N ASP A 134 15.72 -7.52 -11.81
CA ASP A 134 14.51 -7.79 -12.58
C ASP A 134 13.91 -9.19 -12.36
N GLU A 135 14.63 -10.10 -11.70
CA GLU A 135 14.11 -11.41 -11.25
C GLU A 135 13.33 -11.30 -9.92
N TYR A 136 13.43 -10.17 -9.22
CA TYR A 136 12.92 -9.99 -7.86
C TYR A 136 11.74 -9.04 -7.75
N TYR A 137 11.00 -8.78 -8.84
CA TYR A 137 9.81 -7.93 -8.80
C TYR A 137 8.81 -8.35 -7.70
N ASN A 138 8.29 -7.34 -7.00
CA ASN A 138 7.36 -7.46 -5.88
C ASN A 138 7.95 -8.16 -4.63
N LYS A 139 9.27 -8.32 -4.54
CA LYS A 139 9.96 -8.83 -3.34
C LYS A 139 10.69 -7.72 -2.62
N ILE A 140 10.83 -7.86 -1.30
CA ILE A 140 11.69 -7.00 -0.48
C ILE A 140 13.05 -7.69 -0.35
N VAL A 141 14.08 -7.09 -0.94
CA VAL A 141 15.43 -7.65 -0.99
C VAL A 141 16.46 -6.60 -0.61
N THR A 142 17.68 -7.05 -0.31
CA THR A 142 18.84 -6.16 -0.19
C THR A 142 19.66 -6.25 -1.46
N VAL A 143 19.95 -5.11 -2.09
CA VAL A 143 20.80 -5.05 -3.29
C VAL A 143 22.12 -4.39 -2.92
N GLU A 144 23.24 -5.00 -3.34
CA GLU A 144 24.58 -4.43 -3.19
C GLU A 144 25.15 -3.98 -4.53
N GLY A 145 25.86 -2.85 -4.55
CA GLY A 145 26.59 -2.40 -5.73
C GLY A 145 27.20 -1.02 -5.57
N GLN A 146 28.07 -0.66 -6.51
CA GLN A 146 28.64 0.68 -6.59
C GLN A 146 27.66 1.63 -7.29
N ILE A 147 27.45 2.81 -6.70
CA ILE A 147 26.74 3.89 -7.39
C ILE A 147 27.69 4.58 -8.36
N VAL A 148 27.41 4.46 -9.66
CA VAL A 148 28.25 5.03 -10.74
C VAL A 148 27.68 6.32 -11.30
N GLY A 149 26.42 6.65 -10.99
CA GLY A 149 25.80 7.89 -11.44
C GLY A 149 24.68 8.33 -10.53
N THR A 150 24.58 9.64 -10.33
CA THR A 150 23.52 10.28 -9.55
C THR A 150 22.88 11.38 -10.38
N TYR A 151 21.59 11.64 -10.13
CA TYR A 151 20.87 12.72 -10.80
C TYR A 151 19.85 13.30 -9.85
N LEU A 152 19.96 14.58 -9.54
CA LEU A 152 19.02 15.30 -8.68
C LEU A 152 18.09 16.17 -9.54
N THR A 153 16.79 15.96 -9.38
CA THR A 153 15.75 16.85 -9.91
C THR A 153 15.08 17.60 -8.77
N GLU A 154 14.20 18.55 -9.09
CA GLU A 154 13.39 19.20 -8.07
C GLU A 154 12.56 18.20 -7.24
N LYS A 155 12.16 17.07 -7.82
CA LYS A 155 11.21 16.13 -7.21
C LYS A 155 11.82 14.84 -6.69
N VAL A 156 12.94 14.39 -7.27
CA VAL A 156 13.51 13.06 -7.06
C VAL A 156 15.03 13.12 -7.17
N CYS A 157 15.72 12.48 -6.24
CA CYS A 157 17.12 12.08 -6.37
C CYS A 157 17.18 10.64 -6.88
N TYR A 158 17.96 10.42 -7.93
CA TYR A 158 18.22 9.12 -8.54
C TYR A 158 19.65 8.68 -8.20
N LEU A 159 19.81 7.44 -7.74
CA LEU A 159 21.11 6.78 -7.62
C LEU A 159 21.12 5.56 -8.53
N ASN A 160 22.13 5.42 -9.38
CA ASN A 160 22.19 4.41 -10.42
C ASN A 160 23.41 3.51 -10.23
N PHE A 161 23.18 2.20 -10.30
CA PHE A 161 24.23 1.19 -10.28
C PHE A 161 24.91 1.00 -11.66
N HIS A 162 24.32 1.55 -12.73
CA HIS A 162 24.84 1.44 -14.09
C HIS A 162 24.47 2.69 -14.93
N ASN A 163 25.32 3.04 -15.90
CA ASN A 163 25.10 4.19 -16.81
C ASN A 163 23.84 4.04 -17.68
N ASN A 164 23.50 2.81 -18.05
CA ASN A 164 22.22 2.46 -18.68
C ASN A 164 21.07 2.38 -17.65
N TRP A 165 20.78 3.50 -17.02
CA TRP A 165 19.72 3.65 -16.00
C TRP A 165 18.31 3.37 -16.52
N LYS A 166 18.11 3.29 -17.84
CA LYS A 166 16.82 2.91 -18.46
C LYS A 166 16.54 1.42 -18.37
N ARG A 167 17.56 0.59 -18.15
CA ARG A 167 17.47 -0.88 -18.11
C ARG A 167 17.65 -1.42 -16.70
N TYR A 168 18.68 -0.95 -15.99
CA TYR A 168 19.11 -1.52 -14.72
C TYR A 168 18.45 -0.83 -13.52
N LEU A 169 18.65 -1.42 -12.35
CA LEU A 169 18.10 -0.92 -11.09
C LEU A 169 18.48 0.54 -10.83
N THR A 170 17.47 1.34 -10.54
CA THR A 170 17.63 2.72 -10.05
C THR A 170 17.01 2.85 -8.66
N ILE A 171 17.70 3.51 -7.75
CA ILE A 171 17.14 3.95 -6.48
C ILE A 171 16.51 5.33 -6.68
N LYS A 172 15.27 5.51 -6.19
CA LYS A 172 14.58 6.80 -6.17
C LYS A 172 14.36 7.26 -4.74
N ILE A 173 14.70 8.51 -4.46
CA ILE A 173 14.36 9.19 -3.20
C ILE A 173 13.55 10.43 -3.54
N TYR A 174 12.27 10.44 -3.17
CA TYR A 174 11.37 11.57 -3.43
C TYR A 174 11.67 12.77 -2.54
N ARG A 175 11.37 13.97 -3.02
CA ARG A 175 11.64 15.24 -2.34
C ARG A 175 11.13 15.28 -0.90
N HIS A 176 9.94 14.74 -0.63
CA HIS A 176 9.35 14.71 0.71
C HIS A 176 10.11 13.79 1.70
N ASN A 177 11.01 12.93 1.21
CA ASN A 177 11.90 12.09 2.02
C ASN A 177 13.32 12.67 2.10
N LEU A 178 13.75 13.53 1.17
CA LEU A 178 15.13 14.04 1.10
C LEU A 178 15.57 14.76 2.37
N ASN A 179 14.65 15.42 3.08
CA ASN A 179 14.95 16.12 4.35
C ASN A 179 15.40 15.19 5.49
N LYS A 180 15.16 13.88 5.37
CA LYS A 180 15.58 12.87 6.36
C LYS A 180 17.04 12.44 6.16
N PHE A 181 17.63 12.77 5.01
CA PHE A 181 18.97 12.38 4.64
C PHE A 181 19.95 13.56 4.79
N ASN A 182 21.24 13.24 4.76
CA ASN A 182 22.29 14.26 4.75
C ASN A 182 22.16 15.18 3.54
N LYS A 183 22.60 16.44 3.70
CA LYS A 183 22.76 17.38 2.59
C LYS A 183 23.74 16.79 1.55
N ASN A 184 23.51 17.08 0.27
CA ASN A 184 24.30 16.62 -0.89
C ASN A 184 24.27 15.10 -1.08
N LEU A 185 23.08 14.51 -1.02
CA LEU A 185 22.86 13.06 -1.14
C LEU A 185 23.41 12.48 -2.47
N ASP A 186 23.22 13.22 -3.55
CA ASP A 186 23.68 12.92 -4.90
C ASP A 186 25.21 12.92 -5.04
N GLU A 187 25.92 13.75 -4.28
CA GLU A 187 27.39 13.68 -4.20
C GLU A 187 27.85 12.60 -3.21
N TYR A 188 27.15 12.48 -2.07
CA TYR A 188 27.56 11.62 -0.97
C TYR A 188 27.66 10.15 -1.36
N TYR A 189 26.72 9.63 -2.16
CA TYR A 189 26.71 8.22 -2.55
C TYR A 189 27.51 7.91 -3.81
N LEU A 190 27.91 8.91 -4.59
CA LEU A 190 28.66 8.69 -5.82
C LEU A 190 29.96 7.92 -5.54
N ASN A 191 30.23 6.90 -6.35
CA ASN A 191 31.35 5.97 -6.26
C ASN A 191 31.40 5.09 -5.00
N LYS A 192 30.41 5.18 -4.10
CA LYS A 192 30.33 4.28 -2.93
C LYS A 192 29.68 2.96 -3.30
N ILE A 193 30.17 1.90 -2.68
CA ILE A 193 29.47 0.62 -2.62
C ILE A 193 28.42 0.73 -1.51
N ILE A 194 27.17 0.43 -1.84
CA ILE A 194 26.06 0.49 -0.88
C ILE A 194 25.30 -0.81 -0.86
N ARG A 195 24.64 -1.09 0.25
CA ARG A 195 23.50 -2.01 0.38
C ARG A 195 22.24 -1.18 0.50
N VAL A 196 21.25 -1.45 -0.34
CA VAL A 196 19.91 -0.84 -0.26
C VAL A 196 18.85 -1.92 -0.05
N THR A 197 17.99 -1.75 0.96
CA THR A 197 16.88 -2.68 1.23
C THR A 197 15.55 -2.02 0.88
N GLY A 198 14.75 -2.70 0.07
CA GLY A 198 13.41 -2.21 -0.26
C GLY A 198 12.67 -3.11 -1.24
N LEU A 199 11.42 -2.74 -1.53
CA LEU A 199 10.58 -3.42 -2.52
C LEU A 199 11.08 -3.13 -3.94
N ILE A 200 11.32 -4.18 -4.73
CA ILE A 200 11.60 -4.05 -6.16
C ILE A 200 10.30 -3.82 -6.92
N ARG A 201 10.14 -2.63 -7.50
CA ARG A 201 8.98 -2.26 -8.34
C ARG A 201 9.37 -2.14 -9.79
N ARG A 202 8.41 -2.35 -10.69
CA ARG A 202 8.55 -2.01 -12.11
C ARG A 202 8.10 -0.58 -12.35
N ASP A 203 8.97 0.24 -12.91
CA ASP A 203 8.69 1.62 -13.30
C ASP A 203 9.29 1.85 -14.69
N ASN A 204 8.46 2.19 -15.68
CA ASN A 204 8.90 2.38 -17.08
C ASN A 204 9.80 1.24 -17.59
N ASN A 205 9.36 0.00 -17.32
CA ASN A 205 10.04 -1.25 -17.73
C ASN A 205 11.44 -1.50 -17.14
N ARG A 206 11.77 -0.88 -16.00
CA ARG A 206 13.00 -1.16 -15.24
C ARG A 206 12.71 -1.44 -13.76
N PRO A 207 13.60 -2.15 -13.06
CA PRO A 207 13.51 -2.31 -11.62
C PRO A 207 13.85 -0.99 -10.91
N VAL A 208 13.09 -0.67 -9.87
CA VAL A 208 13.29 0.50 -9.02
C VAL A 208 13.08 0.14 -7.56
N ILE A 209 13.92 0.67 -6.68
CA ILE A 209 13.65 0.73 -5.24
C ILE A 209 13.35 2.18 -4.87
N ILE A 210 12.23 2.40 -4.19
CA ILE A 210 11.91 3.70 -3.60
C ILE A 210 12.41 3.68 -2.16
N VAL A 211 13.36 4.57 -1.86
CA VAL A 211 13.90 4.73 -0.51
C VAL A 211 13.19 5.89 0.18
N LYS A 212 12.71 5.62 1.40
CA LYS A 212 11.86 6.49 2.22
C LYS A 212 12.56 6.95 3.50
N GLU A 213 13.47 6.14 4.04
CA GLU A 213 14.23 6.41 5.25
C GLU A 213 15.73 6.12 5.05
N PRO A 214 16.64 6.81 5.78
CA PRO A 214 18.08 6.58 5.67
C PRO A 214 18.54 5.17 6.03
N ASP A 215 17.85 4.48 6.94
CA ASP A 215 18.21 3.14 7.39
C ASP A 215 18.09 2.07 6.29
N GLN A 216 17.37 2.38 5.21
CA GLN A 216 17.29 1.52 4.02
C GLN A 216 18.59 1.49 3.22
N ILE A 217 19.51 2.45 3.39
CA ILE A 217 20.79 2.50 2.66
C ILE A 217 21.95 2.41 3.65
N LYS A 218 22.87 1.49 3.40
CA LYS A 218 24.12 1.34 4.17
C LYS A 218 25.30 1.42 3.23
N VAL A 219 26.28 2.28 3.51
CA VAL A 219 27.55 2.28 2.79
C VAL A 219 28.37 1.07 3.26
N VAL A 220 28.83 0.26 2.32
CA VAL A 220 29.78 -0.82 2.56
C VAL A 220 31.18 -0.20 2.63
N LYS A 221 31.93 -0.53 3.69
CA LYS A 221 33.31 -0.04 3.88
C LYS A 221 34.28 -0.74 2.95
#